data_AF-A0A923UL79-F1
#
_entry.id   AF-A0A923UL79-F1
#
_cell.length_a   1.000
_cell.length_b   1.000
_cell.length_c   1.000
_cell.angle_alpha   90.00
_cell.angle_beta   90.00
_cell.angle_gamma   90.00
#
_symmetry.space_group_name_H-M   'P 1'
#
loop_
_entity.id
_entity.type
_entity.pdbx_description
1 polymer ?
#
loop_
_entity_poly.entity_id
_entity_poly.type
_entity_poly.pdbx_seq_one_letter_code
_entity_poly.pdbx_strand_id
1 'polypeptide(L)' 'MEQTLYIDKHLPLVEACRRGERKAQYEIYRLYAKSMYNVAVRIVNHNGEAEDVLQDAFLDAFQKINDFRQTSTFGAW' A
#
# COMPACT_ATOMS: atom_id res chain seq x y z
N MET A 1 20.93 15.38 7.48
CA MET A 1 20.51 14.70 6.25
C MET A 1 19.16 15.28 5.87
N GLU A 2 19.06 15.99 4.75
CA GLU A 2 17.76 16.43 4.23
C GLU A 2 16.98 15.17 3.82
N GLN A 3 15.87 14.90 4.50
CA GLN A 3 14.94 13.85 4.09
C GLN A 3 14.16 14.39 2.90
N THR A 4 14.47 13.92 1.69
CA THR A 4 13.70 14.26 0.50
C THR A 4 12.28 13.71 0.65
N LEU A 5 11.31 14.57 0.92
CA LEU A 5 9.89 14.22 0.96
C LEU A 5 9.45 13.90 -0.48
N TYR A 6 8.97 12.68 -0.70
CA TYR A 6 8.37 12.33 -1.98
C TYR A 6 6.94 12.89 -2.05
N ILE A 7 6.65 13.68 -3.09
CA ILE A 7 5.30 14.17 -3.35
C ILE A 7 4.49 13.05 -4.01
N ASP A 8 3.85 12.22 -3.19
CA ASP A 8 2.93 11.19 -3.65
C ASP A 8 1.54 11.81 -3.92
N LYS A 9 1.01 11.63 -5.13
CA LYS A 9 -0.35 12.04 -5.51
C LYS A 9 -1.44 11.38 -4.63
N HIS A 10 -1.14 10.26 -4.00
CA HIS A 10 -2.03 9.53 -3.11
C HIS A 10 -1.87 9.90 -1.64
N LEU A 11 -0.98 10.83 -1.29
CA LEU A 11 -0.77 11.26 0.08
C LEU A 11 -2.07 11.65 0.81
N PRO A 12 -3.04 12.38 0.20
CA PRO A 12 -4.30 12.68 0.87
C PRO A 12 -5.09 11.43 1.30
N LEU A 13 -5.05 10.36 0.49
CA LEU A 13 -5.67 9.08 0.83
C LEU A 13 -4.91 8.38 1.96
N VAL A 14 -3.57 8.43 1.95
CA VAL A 14 -2.75 7.88 3.02
C VAL A 14 -3.04 8.57 4.35
N GLU A 15 -3.14 9.90 4.38
CA GLU A 15 -3.53 10.64 5.59
C GLU A 15 -4.94 10.27 6.07
N ALA A 16 -5.88 10.05 5.16
CA ALA A 16 -7.22 9.58 5.51
C ALA A 16 -7.19 8.14 6.07
N CYS A 17 -6.32 7.27 5.55
CA CYS A 17 -6.13 5.93 6.10
C CYS A 17 -5.52 5.98 7.52
N ARG A 18 -4.57 6.89 7.79
CA ARG A 18 -4.04 7.11 9.15
C ARG A 18 -5.11 7.52 10.16
N ARG A 19 -6.15 8.21 9.71
CA ARG A 19 -7.34 8.54 10.52
C ARG A 19 -8.34 7.38 10.66
N GLY A 20 -8.04 6.21 10.08
CA GLY A 20 -8.92 5.04 10.13
C GLY A 20 -10.12 5.11 9.17
N GLU A 21 -10.09 5.99 8.17
CA GLU A 21 -11.19 6.12 7.22
C GLU A 21 -11.27 4.90 6.28
N ARG A 22 -12.22 4.00 6.55
CA ARG A 22 -12.42 2.77 5.76
C ARG A 22 -12.61 3.02 4.26
N LYS A 23 -13.23 4.14 3.88
CA LYS A 23 -13.40 4.51 2.46
C LYS A 23 -12.04 4.78 1.81
N ALA A 24 -11.13 5.47 2.49
CA ALA A 24 -9.79 5.73 1.98
C ALA A 24 -8.96 4.45 1.85
N GLN A 25 -9.07 3.53 2.83
CA GLN A 25 -8.43 2.21 2.76
C GLN A 25 -8.91 1.41 1.55
N TYR A 26 -10.22 1.41 1.30
CA TYR A 26 -10.80 0.76 0.13
C TYR A 26 -10.33 1.39 -1.18
N GLU A 27 -10.26 2.72 -1.28
CA GLU A 27 -9.76 3.37 -2.50
C GLU A 27 -8.26 3.10 -2.72
N ILE A 28 -7.43 3.12 -1.67
CA ILE A 28 -6.02 2.70 -1.75
C ILE A 28 -5.92 1.25 -2.26
N TYR A 29 -6.69 0.34 -1.68
CA TYR A 29 -6.73 -1.05 -2.14
C TYR A 29 -7.07 -1.14 -3.64
N ARG A 30 -8.14 -0.47 -4.08
CA ARG A 30 -8.54 -0.48 -5.51
C ARG A 30 -7.46 0.05 -6.44
N LEU A 31 -6.72 1.08 -6.02
CA LEU A 31 -5.67 1.70 -6.83
C LEU A 31 -4.48 0.76 -7.04
N TYR A 32 -4.10 -0.01 -6.03
CA TYR A 32 -2.85 -0.78 -6.04
C TYR A 32 -3.04 -2.30 -6.18
N ALA A 33 -4.22 -2.85 -5.88
CA ALA A 33 -4.42 -4.29 -5.79
C ALA A 33 -4.04 -5.04 -7.07
N LYS A 34 -4.44 -4.54 -8.24
CA LYS A 34 -4.11 -5.20 -9.52
C LYS A 34 -2.60 -5.23 -9.78
N SER A 35 -1.89 -4.13 -9.55
CA SER A 35 -0.44 -4.09 -9.78
C SER A 35 0.30 -4.94 -8.76
N MET A 36 -0.09 -4.88 -7.48
CA MET A 36 0.52 -5.68 -6.42
C MET A 36 0.26 -7.18 -6.60
N TYR A 37 -0.96 -7.56 -7.02
CA TYR A 37 -1.27 -8.96 -7.36
C TYR A 37 -0.36 -9.47 -8.48
N ASN A 38 -0.19 -8.69 -9.55
CA ASN A 38 0.70 -9.08 -10.65
C ASN A 38 2.17 -9.22 -10.22
N VAL A 39 2.60 -8.44 -9.23
CA VAL A 39 3.94 -8.57 -8.63
C VAL A 39 4.01 -9.85 -7.80
N ALA A 40 3.02 -10.11 -6.93
CA ALA A 40 2.95 -11.31 -6.12
C ALA A 40 2.97 -12.57 -6.99
N VAL A 41 2.15 -12.65 -8.04
CA VAL A 41 2.14 -13.78 -8.99
C VAL A 41 3.53 -14.04 -9.59
N ARG A 42 4.31 -13.01 -9.91
CA ARG A 42 5.67 -13.19 -10.45
C ARG A 42 6.67 -13.72 -9.42
N ILE A 43 6.42 -13.46 -8.13
CA ILE A 43 7.29 -13.88 -7.03
C ILE A 43 6.96 -15.32 -6.61
N VAL A 44 5.68 -15.60 -6.37
CA VAL A 44 5.25 -16.91 -5.83
C VAL A 44 4.89 -17.93 -6.91
N ASN A 45 4.63 -17.49 -8.15
CA ASN A 45 4.22 -18.33 -9.28
C ASN A 45 3.00 -19.22 -8.99
N HIS A 46 2.10 -18.73 -8.15
CA HIS A 46 0.87 -19.43 -7.77
C HIS A 46 -0.24 -18.41 -7.46
N ASN A 47 -1.42 -18.56 -8.08
CA ASN A 47 -2.49 -17.55 -7.96
C ASN A 47 -3.06 -17.45 -6.54
N GLY A 48 -3.37 -18.59 -5.89
CA GLY A 48 -3.92 -18.59 -4.52
C GLY A 48 -2.98 -17.93 -3.51
N GLU A 49 -1.73 -18.41 -3.42
CA GLU A 49 -0.69 -17.74 -2.63
C GLU A 49 -0.50 -16.25 -2.96
N ALA A 50 -0.64 -15.84 -4.24
CA ALA A 50 -0.54 -14.44 -4.60
C ALA A 50 -1.72 -13.61 -4.07
N GLU A 51 -2.92 -14.18 -4.00
CA GLU A 51 -4.09 -13.55 -3.37
C GLU A 51 -3.88 -13.41 -1.86
N ASP A 52 -3.32 -14.43 -1.19
CA ASP A 52 -3.02 -14.39 0.24
C ASP A 52 -1.94 -13.35 0.55
N VAL A 53 -0.83 -13.35 -0.19
CA VAL A 53 0.24 -12.35 -0.07
C VAL A 53 -0.28 -10.93 -0.29
N LEU A 54 -1.18 -10.75 -1.26
CA LEU A 54 -1.82 -9.45 -1.51
C LEU A 54 -2.63 -8.99 -0.29
N GLN A 55 -3.47 -9.88 0.26
CA GLN A 55 -4.30 -9.58 1.41
C GLN A 55 -3.44 -9.22 2.63
N ASP A 56 -2.45 -10.06 2.94
CA ASP A 56 -1.53 -9.84 4.06
C ASP A 56 -0.76 -8.52 3.89
N ALA A 57 -0.27 -8.21 2.69
CA ALA A 57 0.44 -6.96 2.43
C ALA A 57 -0.41 -5.71 2.69
N PHE A 58 -1.70 -5.72 2.31
CA PHE A 58 -2.59 -4.60 2.61
C PHE A 58 -2.98 -4.52 4.08
N LEU A 59 -3.20 -5.66 4.74
CA LEU A 59 -3.44 -5.69 6.19
C LEU A 59 -2.24 -5.08 6.92
N ASP A 60 -1.03 -5.50 6.58
CA ASP A 60 0.21 -4.96 7.13
C ASP A 60 0.36 -3.47 6.85
N ALA A 61 0.14 -3.05 5.60
CA ALA A 61 0.25 -1.65 5.22
C ALA A 61 -0.72 -0.76 6.01
N PHE A 62 -1.97 -1.18 6.22
CA PHE A 62 -2.95 -0.40 6.99
C PHE A 62 -2.68 -0.43 8.49
N GLN A 63 -2.19 -1.54 9.04
CA GLN A 63 -1.78 -1.63 10.44
C GLN A 63 -0.57 -0.73 10.73
N LYS A 64 0.39 -0.67 9.81
CA LYS A 64 1.66 0.06 9.94
C LYS A 64 1.64 1.43 9.27
N ILE A 65 0.47 1.93 8.83
CA ILE A 65 0.39 3.14 7.99
C ILE A 65 0.93 4.42 8.66
N ASN A 66 0.98 4.42 9.99
CA ASN A 66 1.58 5.51 10.77
C ASN A 66 3.13 5.50 10.71
N ASP A 67 3.74 4.38 10.32
CA ASP A 67 5.19 4.24 10.14
C ASP A 67 5.65 4.70 8.76
N PHE A 68 4.74 4.93 7.81
CA PHE A 68 5.07 5.46 6.49
C PHE A 68 5.63 6.88 6.61
N ARG A 69 6.93 7.09 6.33
CA ARG A 69 7.61 8.38 6.50
C ARG A 69 7.68 9.26 5.25
N GLN A 70 7.01 8.86 4.17
CA GLN A 70 7.03 9.58 2.89
C GLN A 70 8.44 9.79 2.30
N THR A 71 9.35 8.88 2.60
CA THR A 71 10.68 8.83 1.96
C THR A 71 10.63 8.10 0.60
N SER A 72 9.45 7.63 0.20
CA SER A 72 9.12 6.97 -1.08
C SER A 72 7.65 7.24 -1.43
N THR A 73 7.19 6.79 -2.60
CA THR A 73 5.75 6.61 -2.84
C THR A 73 5.17 5.57 -1.89
N PHE A 74 3.87 5.66 -1.63
CA PHE A 74 3.14 4.64 -0.88
C PHE A 74 3.19 3.29 -1.57
N GLY A 75 3.03 3.24 -2.90
CA GLY A 75 3.09 1.96 -3.63
C GLY A 75 4.47 1.28 -3.67
N ALA A 76 5.54 1.97 -3.26
CA ALA A 76 6.89 1.41 -3.15
C ALA A 76 7.28 1.06 -1.70
N TRP A 77 6.55 1.57 -0.71
CA TRP A 77 6.71 1.26 0.70
C TRP A 77 5.89 0.02 1.05
#